data_AF-A0A380P895-F1
#
_entry.id   AF-A0A380P895-F1
#
_cell.length_a   1.000
_cell.length_b   1.000
_cell.length_c   1.000
_cell.angle_alpha   90.00
_cell.angle_beta   90.00
_cell.angle_gamma   90.00
#
_symmetry.space_group_name_H-M   'P 1'
#
loop_
_entity.id
_entity.type
_entity.pdbx_description
1 polymer ?
#
loop_
_entity_poly.entity_id
_entity_poly.type
_entity_poly.pdbx_seq_one_letter_code
_entity_poly.pdbx_strand_id
1 'polypeptide(L)'
;MASGPYIFGIGVFLMVTVLIFYSRAYAAQTGGKSWFALGPLTFQPSEVMKPAFIVMLARVIAKHNYDYPEHTIKSDERLLLKIIAWTIPIVILVLAQHDFGTMLVFLAIVFGMTIVSGISWKYWGQSLWLPQP
;
A
#
# COMPACT_ATOMS: atom_id res chain seq x y z
N MET A 1 2.24 16.58 9.86
CA MET A 1 2.38 15.13 9.59
C MET A 1 1.53 14.22 10.52
N ALA A 2 0.62 14.75 11.34
CA ALA A 2 -0.25 13.94 12.21
C ALA A 2 -1.50 13.37 11.50
N SER A 3 -1.86 13.88 10.31
CA SER A 3 -3.07 13.51 9.57
C SER A 3 -2.97 12.16 8.82
N GLY A 4 -1.77 11.65 8.56
CA GLY A 4 -1.55 10.44 7.74
C GLY A 4 -2.34 9.21 8.20
N PRO A 5 -2.28 8.82 9.48
CA PRO A 5 -3.06 7.69 10.00
C PRO A 5 -4.57 7.87 9.86
N TYR A 6 -5.08 9.09 10.01
CA TYR A 6 -6.51 9.37 9.87
C TYR A 6 -6.98 9.22 8.42
N ILE A 7 -6.21 9.76 7.47
CA ILE A 7 -6.52 9.65 6.03
C ILE A 7 -6.47 8.19 5.59
N PHE A 8 -5.46 7.44 6.04
CA PHE A 8 -5.35 6.00 5.80
C PHE A 8 -6.53 5.24 6.41
N GLY A 9 -6.89 5.53 7.66
CA GLY A 9 -8.02 4.90 8.34
C GLY A 9 -9.36 5.16 7.64
N ILE A 10 -9.60 6.38 7.16
CA ILE A 10 -10.78 6.71 6.36
C ILE A 10 -10.78 5.91 5.05
N GLY A 11 -9.65 5.82 4.36
CA GLY A 11 -9.52 5.01 3.14
C GLY A 11 -9.83 3.53 3.39
N VAL A 12 -9.28 2.95 4.45
CA VAL A 12 -9.55 1.56 4.87
C VAL A 12 -11.04 1.38 5.17
N PHE A 13 -11.65 2.29 5.92
CA PHE A 13 -13.08 2.25 6.22
C PHE A 13 -13.94 2.24 4.94
N LEU A 14 -13.60 3.08 3.95
CA LEU A 14 -14.29 3.10 2.66
C LEU A 14 -14.12 1.77 1.89
N MET A 15 -12.93 1.17 1.91
CA MET A 15 -12.66 -0.13 1.28
C MET A 15 -13.40 -1.29 1.95
N VAL A 16 -13.58 -1.24 3.28
CA VAL A 16 -14.42 -2.22 3.99
C VAL A 16 -15.89 -2.01 3.63
N THR A 17 -16.35 -0.77 3.58
CA THR A 17 -17.75 -0.44 3.30
C THR A 17 -18.18 -0.92 1.92
N VAL A 18 -17.30 -0.86 0.91
CA VAL A 18 -17.64 -1.34 -0.44
C VAL A 18 -17.82 -2.85 -0.50
N LEU A 19 -17.14 -3.63 0.34
CA LEU A 19 -17.36 -5.08 0.40
C LEU A 19 -18.79 -5.45 0.83
N ILE A 20 -19.48 -4.56 1.55
CA ILE A 20 -20.84 -4.75 2.06
C ILE A 20 -21.88 -4.12 1.10
N PHE A 21 -21.63 -2.89 0.64
CA PHE A 21 -22.59 -2.10 -0.15
C PHE A 21 -22.21 -1.95 -1.63
N TYR A 22 -21.40 -2.86 -2.18
CA TYR A 22 -21.04 -2.82 -3.61
C TYR A 22 -22.26 -2.92 -4.53
N SER A 23 -22.13 -2.36 -5.73
CA SER A 23 -23.13 -2.52 -6.78
C SER A 23 -23.04 -3.89 -7.43
N ARG A 24 -24.10 -4.70 -7.30
CA ARG A 24 -24.20 -6.03 -7.92
C ARG A 24 -24.13 -5.97 -9.45
N ALA A 25 -24.68 -4.92 -10.05
CA ALA A 25 -24.65 -4.74 -11.50
C ALA A 25 -23.23 -4.50 -12.01
N TYR A 26 -22.42 -3.72 -11.29
CA TYR A 26 -21.01 -3.52 -11.64
C TYR A 26 -20.16 -4.74 -11.31
N ALA A 27 -20.45 -5.45 -10.21
CA ALA A 27 -19.76 -6.69 -9.89
C ALA A 27 -19.98 -7.79 -10.94
N ALA A 28 -21.17 -7.87 -11.52
CA ALA A 28 -21.45 -8.81 -12.61
C ALA A 28 -20.69 -8.47 -13.91
N GLN A 29 -20.39 -7.19 -14.15
CA GLN A 29 -19.67 -6.74 -15.35
C GLN A 29 -18.15 -6.82 -15.19
N THR A 30 -17.64 -6.42 -14.02
CA THR A 30 -16.20 -6.30 -13.75
C THR A 30 -15.61 -7.55 -13.11
N GLY A 31 -16.45 -8.45 -12.58
CA GLY A 31 -16.03 -9.61 -11.80
C GLY A 31 -15.59 -9.29 -10.37
N GLY A 32 -15.64 -8.03 -9.93
CA GLY A 32 -15.14 -7.56 -8.63
C GLY A 32 -16.12 -6.70 -7.83
N LYS A 33 -15.95 -6.68 -6.50
CA LYS A 33 -16.74 -5.91 -5.53
C LYS A 33 -16.08 -4.58 -5.18
N SER A 34 -15.67 -3.80 -6.17
CA SER A 34 -14.88 -2.57 -5.97
C SER A 34 -15.64 -1.26 -6.18
N TRP A 35 -16.92 -1.31 -6.62
CA TRP A 35 -17.67 -0.12 -7.04
C TRP A 35 -18.93 0.13 -6.21
N PHE A 36 -19.09 1.38 -5.77
CA PHE A 36 -20.40 1.95 -5.42
C PHE A 36 -21.05 2.53 -6.66
N ALA A 37 -22.36 2.31 -6.83
CA ALA A 37 -23.12 2.92 -7.91
C ALA A 37 -24.43 3.49 -7.36
N LEU A 38 -24.69 4.76 -7.65
CA LEU A 38 -25.90 5.49 -7.33
C LEU A 38 -26.46 6.08 -8.63
N GLY A 39 -27.26 5.27 -9.34
CA GLY A 39 -27.72 5.61 -10.68
C GLY A 39 -26.54 5.76 -11.67
N PRO A 40 -26.35 6.92 -12.32
CA PRO A 40 -25.24 7.15 -13.26
C PRO A 40 -23.90 7.45 -12.57
N LEU A 41 -23.91 7.77 -11.27
CA LEU A 41 -22.69 8.09 -10.54
C LEU A 41 -22.05 6.82 -10.00
N THR A 42 -20.76 6.64 -10.30
CA THR A 42 -19.94 5.57 -9.75
C THR A 42 -18.82 6.13 -8.90
N PHE A 43 -18.52 5.44 -7.81
CA PHE A 43 -17.44 5.81 -6.91
C PHE A 43 -16.65 4.55 -6.54
N GLN A 44 -15.34 4.60 -6.76
CA GLN A 44 -14.42 3.51 -6.47
C GLN A 44 -13.54 3.89 -5.28
N PRO A 45 -13.73 3.28 -4.11
CA PRO A 45 -12.95 3.61 -2.91
C PRO A 45 -11.45 3.38 -3.04
N SER A 46 -11.03 2.40 -3.85
CA SER A 46 -9.61 2.12 -4.10
C SER A 46 -8.88 3.33 -4.71
N GLU A 47 -9.56 4.17 -5.49
CA GLU A 47 -9.00 5.40 -6.05
C GLU A 47 -8.62 6.40 -4.96
N VAL A 48 -9.44 6.52 -3.91
CA VAL A 48 -9.14 7.36 -2.74
C VAL A 48 -8.08 6.72 -1.84
N MET A 49 -8.08 5.39 -1.75
CA MET A 49 -7.12 4.66 -0.92
C MET A 49 -5.68 4.80 -1.43
N LYS A 50 -5.44 4.84 -2.75
CA LYS A 50 -4.10 4.95 -3.33
C LYS A 50 -3.29 6.16 -2.81
N PRO A 51 -3.75 7.42 -2.92
CA PRO A 51 -3.03 8.56 -2.38
C PRO A 51 -2.95 8.53 -0.84
N ALA A 52 -4.00 8.07 -0.16
CA ALA A 52 -3.98 7.88 1.29
C ALA A 52 -2.85 6.93 1.74
N PHE A 53 -2.67 5.84 0.99
CA PHE A 53 -1.63 4.86 1.22
C PHE A 53 -0.23 5.40 0.92
N ILE A 54 -0.06 6.14 -0.18
CA ILE A 54 1.21 6.82 -0.51
C ILE A 54 1.64 7.76 0.62
N VAL A 55 0.73 8.60 1.11
CA VAL A 55 1.00 9.52 2.22
C VAL A 55 1.38 8.76 3.49
N MET A 56 0.72 7.63 3.76
CA MET A 56 1.02 6.81 4.92
C MET A 56 2.40 6.15 4.82
N LEU A 57 2.72 5.53 3.68
CA LEU A 57 4.05 4.95 3.44
C LEU A 57 5.14 6.01 3.48
N ALA A 58 4.93 7.18 2.88
CA ALA A 58 5.87 8.30 2.91
C ALA A 58 6.17 8.73 4.35
N ARG A 59 5.14 8.80 5.21
CA ARG A 59 5.31 9.08 6.64
C ARG A 59 6.10 7.99 7.36
N VAL A 60 5.82 6.71 7.08
CA VAL A 60 6.52 5.57 7.69
C VAL A 60 8.01 5.59 7.32
N ILE A 61 8.31 5.82 6.04
CA ILE A 61 9.66 5.94 5.51
C ILE A 61 10.37 7.16 6.12
N ALA A 62 9.77 8.34 6.05
CA ALA A 62 10.37 9.55 6.59
C ALA A 62 10.64 9.46 8.09
N LYS A 63 9.70 8.87 8.86
CA LYS A 63 9.91 8.62 10.29
C LYS A 63 11.04 7.61 10.52
N HIS A 64 11.09 6.53 9.75
CA HIS A 64 12.17 5.56 9.88
C HIS A 64 13.53 6.20 9.60
N ASN A 65 13.67 6.95 8.51
CA ASN A 65 14.94 7.59 8.15
C ASN A 65 15.35 8.68 9.16
N TYR A 66 14.38 9.30 9.85
CA TYR A 66 14.66 10.21 10.97
C TYR A 66 15.16 9.44 12.21
N ASP A 67 14.50 8.33 12.56
CA ASP A 67 14.87 7.51 13.72
C ASP A 67 16.19 6.73 13.49
N TYR A 68 16.52 6.43 12.23
CA TYR A 68 17.68 5.67 11.79
C TYR A 68 18.40 6.41 10.64
N PRO A 69 19.19 7.46 10.95
CA PRO A 69 19.89 8.25 9.95
C PRO A 69 21.03 7.50 9.25
N GLU A 70 21.56 6.44 9.87
CA GLU A 70 22.53 5.54 9.25
C GLU A 70 21.83 4.33 8.63
N HIS A 71 21.96 4.21 7.30
CA HIS A 71 21.43 3.07 6.55
C HIS A 71 22.34 1.85 6.71
N THR A 72 21.87 0.88 7.50
CA THR A 72 22.49 -0.43 7.70
C THR A 72 21.55 -1.53 7.19
N ILE A 73 22.07 -2.75 6.97
CA ILE A 73 21.22 -3.90 6.60
C ILE A 73 20.06 -4.11 7.59
N LYS A 74 20.33 -3.97 8.89
CA LYS A 74 19.31 -4.16 9.94
C LYS A 74 18.26 -3.05 9.96
N SER A 75 18.63 -1.80 9.68
CA SER A 75 17.65 -0.71 9.58
C SER A 75 16.79 -0.88 8.33
N ASP A 76 17.40 -1.26 7.20
CA ASP A 76 16.69 -1.43 5.93
C ASP A 76 15.71 -2.62 5.98
N GLU A 77 16.11 -3.74 6.61
CA GLU A 77 15.21 -4.86 6.89
C GLU A 77 14.02 -4.40 7.76
N ARG A 78 14.28 -3.62 8.81
CA ARG A 78 13.21 -3.04 9.65
C ARG A 78 12.30 -2.10 8.87
N LEU A 79 12.82 -1.34 7.90
CA LEU A 79 12.01 -0.48 7.04
C LEU A 79 11.11 -1.31 6.13
N LEU A 80 11.65 -2.34 5.47
CA LEU A 80 10.89 -3.27 4.65
C LEU A 80 9.79 -3.96 5.45
N LEU A 81 10.08 -4.45 6.65
CA LEU A 81 9.07 -5.04 7.53
C LEU A 81 7.95 -4.05 7.88
N LYS A 82 8.27 -2.77 8.13
CA LYS A 82 7.25 -1.73 8.35
C LYS A 82 6.41 -1.50 7.09
N ILE A 83 7.02 -1.38 5.91
CA ILE A 83 6.31 -1.19 4.64
C ILE A 83 5.37 -2.38 4.38
N ILE A 84 5.85 -3.61 4.54
CA ILE A 84 5.06 -4.83 4.39
C ILE A 84 3.90 -4.85 5.39
N ALA A 85 4.15 -4.54 6.67
CA ALA A 85 3.12 -4.51 7.70
C ALA A 85 1.97 -3.55 7.36
N TRP A 86 2.28 -2.36 6.81
CA TRP A 86 1.25 -1.41 6.37
C TRP A 86 0.58 -1.79 5.04
N THR A 87 1.24 -2.63 4.23
CA THR A 87 0.72 -3.12 2.94
C THR A 87 -0.26 -4.29 3.10
N ILE A 88 -0.01 -5.20 4.05
CA ILE A 88 -0.84 -6.39 4.32
C ILE A 88 -2.34 -6.08 4.39
N PRO A 89 -2.83 -5.12 5.21
CA PRO A 89 -4.26 -4.85 5.30
C PRO A 89 -4.86 -4.42 3.96
N ILE A 90 -4.09 -3.69 3.13
CA ILE A 90 -4.56 -3.23 1.82
C ILE A 90 -4.65 -4.40 0.84
N VAL A 91 -3.64 -5.27 0.82
CA VAL A 91 -3.66 -6.47 -0.03
C VAL A 91 -4.84 -7.36 0.33
N ILE A 92 -5.09 -7.60 1.61
CA ILE A 92 -6.24 -8.40 2.07
C ILE A 92 -7.57 -7.79 1.58
N LEU A 93 -7.73 -6.46 1.71
CA LEU A 93 -8.95 -5.78 1.28
C LEU A 93 -9.14 -5.83 -0.23
N VAL A 94 -8.09 -5.61 -1.01
CA VAL A 94 -8.15 -5.66 -2.48
C VAL A 94 -8.43 -7.07 -2.98
N LEU A 95 -7.81 -8.09 -2.35
CA LEU A 95 -8.11 -9.49 -2.66
C LEU A 95 -9.57 -9.84 -2.35
N ALA A 96 -10.12 -9.35 -1.24
CA ALA A 96 -11.53 -9.52 -0.90
C ALA A 96 -12.47 -8.81 -1.89
N GLN A 97 -12.01 -7.75 -2.55
CA GLN A 97 -12.74 -7.08 -3.62
C GLN A 97 -12.65 -7.83 -4.96
N HIS A 98 -11.80 -8.86 -5.09
CA HIS A 98 -11.54 -9.58 -6.34
C HIS A 98 -11.13 -8.66 -7.51
N ASP A 99 -10.43 -7.55 -7.21
CA ASP A 99 -10.02 -6.55 -8.20
C ASP A 99 -8.50 -6.63 -8.47
N PHE A 100 -8.13 -7.42 -9.48
CA PHE A 100 -6.72 -7.64 -9.85
C PHE A 100 -6.03 -6.39 -10.36
N GLY A 101 -6.73 -5.52 -11.11
CA GLY A 101 -6.15 -4.30 -11.64
C GLY A 101 -5.72 -3.36 -10.51
N THR A 102 -6.59 -3.18 -9.53
CA THR A 102 -6.30 -2.42 -8.31
C THR A 102 -5.11 -2.99 -7.56
N MET A 103 -5.02 -4.33 -7.44
CA MET A 103 -3.89 -5.00 -6.77
C MET A 103 -2.55 -4.65 -7.41
N LEU A 104 -2.46 -4.71 -8.75
CA LEU A 104 -1.23 -4.38 -9.46
C LEU A 104 -0.79 -2.93 -9.24
N VAL A 105 -1.75 -1.99 -9.18
CA VAL A 105 -1.44 -0.58 -8.89
C VAL A 105 -0.90 -0.41 -7.47
N PHE A 106 -1.49 -1.07 -6.46
CA PHE A 106 -0.96 -1.03 -5.10
C PHE A 106 0.44 -1.64 -5.00
N LEU A 107 0.70 -2.74 -5.69
CA LEU A 107 2.04 -3.34 -5.77
C LEU A 107 3.04 -2.38 -6.41
N ALA A 108 2.67 -1.71 -7.50
CA ALA A 108 3.51 -0.69 -8.14
C ALA A 108 3.80 0.49 -7.20
N ILE A 109 2.82 0.93 -6.40
CA ILE A 109 3.01 1.95 -5.37
C ILE A 109 4.02 1.48 -4.32
N VAL A 110 3.85 0.27 -3.76
CA VAL A 110 4.76 -0.27 -2.74
C VAL A 110 6.18 -0.36 -3.28
N PHE A 111 6.34 -0.89 -4.50
CA PHE A 111 7.62 -0.99 -5.17
C PHE A 111 8.27 0.38 -5.38
N GLY A 112 7.54 1.35 -5.93
CA GLY A 112 8.02 2.71 -6.13
C GLY A 112 8.42 3.39 -4.82
N MET A 113 7.60 3.28 -3.78
CA MET A 113 7.88 3.84 -2.46
C MET A 113 9.10 3.18 -1.81
N THR A 114 9.32 1.88 -2.03
CA THR A 114 10.49 1.14 -1.52
C THR A 114 11.76 1.64 -2.19
N ILE A 115 11.76 1.90 -3.51
CA ILE A 115 12.89 2.51 -4.21
C ILE A 115 13.17 3.93 -3.69
N VAL A 116 12.14 4.75 -3.55
CA VAL A 116 12.27 6.15 -3.09
C VAL A 116 12.72 6.22 -1.62
N SER A 117 12.53 5.17 -0.84
CA SER A 117 12.88 5.16 0.59
C SER A 117 14.38 5.30 0.89
N GLY A 118 15.23 5.10 -0.12
CA GLY A 118 16.68 5.18 0.03
C GLY A 118 17.30 3.92 0.65
N ILE A 119 16.53 2.82 0.74
CA ILE A 119 17.08 1.50 1.10
C ILE A 119 18.32 1.24 0.25
N SER A 120 19.38 0.87 0.94
CA SER A 120 20.72 0.73 0.39
C SER A 120 20.82 -0.53 -0.48
N TRP A 121 20.22 -0.49 -1.66
CA TRP A 121 20.26 -1.54 -2.69
C TRP A 121 21.71 -2.00 -3.00
N LYS A 122 22.68 -1.10 -2.74
CA LYS A 122 24.13 -1.33 -2.81
C LYS A 122 24.62 -2.51 -1.95
N TYR A 123 24.07 -2.72 -0.74
CA TYR A 123 24.51 -3.83 0.10
C TYR A 123 23.79 -5.15 -0.20
N TRP A 124 22.56 -5.11 -0.73
CA TRP A 124 21.89 -6.31 -1.21
C TRP A 124 22.63 -6.93 -2.40
N GLY A 125 23.10 -6.11 -3.35
CA GLY A 125 23.94 -6.58 -4.46
C GLY A 125 25.30 -7.14 -4.02
N GLN A 126 25.93 -6.53 -3.00
CA GLN A 126 27.19 -7.04 -2.44
C GLN A 126 27.02 -8.30 -1.57
N SER A 127 25.95 -8.39 -0.79
CA SER A 127 25.67 -9.54 0.09
C SER A 127 25.25 -10.80 -0.68
N LEU A 128 24.64 -10.65 -1.86
CA LEU A 128 24.35 -11.77 -2.76
C LEU A 128 25.59 -12.27 -3.54
N TRP A 129 26.64 -11.45 -3.63
CA TRP A 129 27.86 -11.76 -4.39
C TRP A 129 29.05 -12.19 -3.52
N LEU A 130 29.11 -11.78 -2.25
CA LEU A 130 30.22 -12.11 -1.35
C LEU A 130 29.82 -13.22 -0.35
N PRO A 131 30.51 -14.39 -0.39
CA PRO A 131 30.45 -15.35 0.71
C PRO A 131 30.86 -14.63 2.00
N GLN A 132 30.03 -14.73 3.03
CA GLN A 132 30.35 -14.15 4.33
C GLN A 132 31.43 -15.00 5.01
N PRO A 133 32.53 -14.41 5.51
CA PRO A 133 33.54 -15.13 6.30
C PRO A 133 33.03 -15.49 7.70
#